data_AF-A0A1I7GT47-F1
#
_entry.id   AF-A0A1I7GT47-F1
#
_cell.length_a   1.000
_cell.length_b   1.000
_cell.length_c   1.000
_cell.angle_alpha   90.00
_cell.angle_beta   90.00
_cell.angle_gamma   90.00
#
_symmetry.space_group_name_H-M   'P 1'
#
loop_
_entity.id
_entity.type
_entity.pdbx_description
1 polymer ?
#
loop_
_entity_poly.entity_id
_entity_poly.type
_entity_poly.pdbx_seq_one_letter_code
_entity_poly.pdbx_strand_id
1 'polypeptide(L)'
;MTLERRRLLALGAGLAAGWAEACPAGAATTADLPDGSRTLRDLTDRLAKAPRRRDFKTVPMILDRPDLWDYEALSEVIAYKGGPRQVWDNTDIGGPWLNLMRNALNNQVWSFKHPDFLAASATHGSANVALYDQAMWDKYQLTKLAGEAFKTNTLIVPKKAAQAEAANYQDPAGRFSPENNTIPALMARGAVFLSCHNAIWEQAAALIRRDLNPDKLSHEALAAELTNHLIPGVVLTPGAVGTLPELQQAGFHYAK
;
A
#
# COMPACT_ATOMS: atom_id res chain seq x y z
N MET A 1 56.05 -36.47 -28.06
CA MET A 1 56.04 -35.90 -26.70
C MET A 1 55.92 -34.38 -26.81
N THR A 2 54.93 -33.79 -26.10
CA THR A 2 54.72 -32.35 -25.80
C THR A 2 54.66 -31.40 -27.01
N LEU A 3 53.51 -30.96 -27.54
CA LEU A 3 52.38 -30.16 -27.02
C LEU A 3 52.76 -28.87 -26.24
N GLU A 4 52.26 -27.75 -26.83
CA GLU A 4 51.84 -26.46 -26.25
C GLU A 4 52.86 -25.35 -25.91
N ARG A 5 52.62 -24.17 -26.52
CA ARG A 5 51.84 -23.09 -25.86
C ARG A 5 51.41 -22.02 -26.86
N ARG A 6 50.10 -22.02 -27.19
CA ARG A 6 49.40 -20.89 -27.81
C ARG A 6 49.14 -19.83 -26.72
N ARG A 7 49.46 -18.58 -27.02
CA ARG A 7 49.14 -17.42 -26.15
C ARG A 7 47.66 -17.08 -26.33
N LEU A 8 46.87 -17.27 -25.27
CA LEU A 8 45.51 -16.79 -25.16
C LEU A 8 45.53 -15.29 -24.82
N LEU A 9 44.95 -14.48 -25.70
CA LEU A 9 44.54 -13.11 -25.42
C LEU A 9 43.30 -13.17 -24.51
N ALA A 10 43.44 -12.70 -23.27
CA ALA A 10 42.33 -12.52 -22.36
C ALA A 10 41.54 -11.27 -22.78
N LEU A 11 40.42 -11.46 -23.47
CA LEU A 11 39.38 -10.45 -23.60
C LEU A 11 38.54 -10.44 -22.33
N GLY A 12 38.75 -9.42 -21.50
CA GLY A 12 37.88 -9.12 -20.36
C GLY A 12 36.52 -8.66 -20.85
N ALA A 13 35.52 -9.56 -20.81
CA ALA A 13 34.12 -9.19 -20.92
C ALA A 13 33.61 -8.82 -19.52
N GLY A 14 33.70 -7.54 -19.18
CA GLY A 14 33.00 -6.99 -18.03
C GLY A 14 31.49 -7.09 -18.28
N LEU A 15 30.82 -7.97 -17.54
CA LEU A 15 29.37 -7.97 -17.44
C LEU A 15 28.96 -6.66 -16.75
N ALA A 16 28.59 -5.67 -17.54
CA ALA A 16 27.76 -4.57 -17.07
C ALA A 16 26.39 -5.16 -16.72
N ALA A 17 26.27 -5.70 -15.50
CA ALA A 17 24.97 -5.89 -14.88
C ALA A 17 24.34 -4.50 -14.80
N GLY A 18 23.33 -4.26 -15.63
CA GLY A 18 22.51 -3.07 -15.53
C GLY A 18 21.89 -3.06 -14.14
N TRP A 19 22.38 -2.18 -13.28
CA TRP A 19 21.67 -1.81 -12.08
C TRP A 19 20.40 -1.15 -12.60
N ALA A 20 19.29 -1.88 -12.55
CA ALA A 20 17.99 -1.25 -12.61
C ALA A 20 18.01 -0.23 -11.48
N GLU A 21 18.09 1.06 -11.83
CA GLU A 21 17.88 2.14 -10.88
C GLU A 21 16.57 1.82 -10.17
N ALA A 22 16.69 1.52 -8.87
CA ALA A 22 15.54 1.40 -8.00
C ALA A 22 14.82 2.75 -8.10
N CYS A 23 13.73 2.76 -8.84
CA CYS A 23 12.82 3.89 -8.87
C CYS A 23 12.50 4.21 -7.40
N PRO A 24 12.81 5.40 -6.88
CA PRO A 24 12.53 5.71 -5.50
C PRO A 24 11.03 5.48 -5.31
N ALA A 25 10.68 4.57 -4.40
CA ALA A 25 9.30 4.22 -4.10
C ALA A 25 8.56 5.53 -3.82
N GLY A 26 7.70 5.92 -4.77
CA GLY A 26 7.10 7.25 -4.80
C GLY A 26 6.38 7.51 -3.50
N ALA A 27 6.81 8.55 -2.79
CA ALA A 27 5.94 9.19 -1.80
C ALA A 27 4.59 9.44 -2.47
N ALA A 28 3.48 9.25 -1.73
CA ALA A 28 2.14 9.51 -2.25
C ALA A 28 2.11 10.90 -2.91
N THR A 29 2.03 10.94 -4.23
CA THR A 29 2.08 12.18 -4.99
C THR A 29 0.70 12.81 -4.91
N THR A 30 0.57 14.08 -4.51
CA THR A 30 -0.71 14.83 -4.56
C THR A 30 -1.13 15.18 -5.99
N ALA A 31 -0.66 14.41 -6.98
CA ALA A 31 -0.70 14.77 -8.39
C ALA A 31 -2.13 14.85 -8.93
N ASP A 32 -3.06 14.11 -8.33
CA ASP A 32 -4.42 13.90 -8.86
C ASP A 32 -5.52 14.27 -7.87
N LEU A 33 -5.20 15.16 -6.92
CA LEU A 33 -6.21 15.73 -6.02
C LEU A 33 -7.23 16.56 -6.83
N PRO A 34 -8.53 16.43 -6.56
CA PRO A 34 -9.56 17.20 -7.26
C PRO A 34 -9.38 18.71 -7.13
N ASP A 35 -9.81 19.46 -8.14
CA ASP A 35 -9.89 20.92 -8.03
C ASP A 35 -10.82 21.31 -6.87
N GLY A 36 -10.37 22.26 -6.05
CA GLY A 36 -11.12 22.74 -4.88
C GLY A 36 -10.94 21.91 -3.59
N SER A 37 -10.17 20.80 -3.63
CA SER A 37 -9.95 19.89 -2.48
C SER A 37 -8.96 20.42 -1.44
N ARG A 38 -9.27 21.57 -0.81
CA ARG A 38 -8.33 22.25 0.10
C ARG A 38 -8.01 21.42 1.34
N THR A 39 -9.02 20.90 2.01
CA THR A 39 -8.82 20.15 3.26
C THR A 39 -8.23 18.78 3.03
N LEU A 40 -8.54 18.13 1.90
CA LEU A 40 -7.93 16.87 1.51
C LEU A 40 -6.45 17.05 1.16
N ARG A 41 -6.08 18.18 0.54
CA ARG A 41 -4.68 18.56 0.31
C ARG A 41 -3.95 18.77 1.64
N ASP A 42 -4.54 19.52 2.56
CA ASP A 42 -3.98 19.73 3.90
C ASP A 42 -3.80 18.41 4.67
N LEU A 43 -4.77 17.49 4.57
CA LEU A 43 -4.62 16.14 5.13
C LEU A 43 -3.46 15.40 4.47
N THR A 44 -3.38 15.40 3.15
CA THR A 44 -2.31 14.67 2.42
C THR A 44 -0.93 15.20 2.81
N ASP A 45 -0.77 16.52 2.90
CA ASP A 45 0.48 17.17 3.32
C ASP A 45 0.85 16.82 4.76
N ARG A 46 -0.14 16.75 5.67
CA ARG A 46 0.09 16.31 7.06
C ARG A 46 0.48 14.84 7.13
N LEU A 47 -0.19 13.95 6.38
CA LEU A 47 0.15 12.52 6.31
C LEU A 47 1.51 12.24 5.68
N ALA A 48 1.98 13.09 4.78
CA ALA A 48 3.32 13.00 4.21
C ALA A 48 4.42 13.40 5.22
N LYS A 49 4.10 14.30 6.16
CA LYS A 49 5.00 14.78 7.22
C LYS A 49 4.90 13.98 8.52
N ALA A 50 3.80 13.26 8.72
CA ALA A 50 3.56 12.48 9.93
C ALA A 50 4.67 11.43 10.10
N PRO A 51 5.26 11.29 11.30
CA PRO A 51 6.22 10.24 11.58
C PRO A 51 5.63 8.86 11.26
N ARG A 52 6.42 8.03 10.61
CA ARG A 52 6.09 6.62 10.35
C ARG A 52 7.19 5.77 10.90
N ARG A 53 6.88 4.87 11.82
CA ARG A 53 7.88 3.93 12.32
C ARG A 53 7.97 2.73 11.41
N ARG A 54 9.15 2.56 10.83
CA ARG A 54 9.47 1.50 9.86
C ARG A 54 10.86 0.90 10.14
N ASP A 55 11.30 0.98 11.39
CA ASP A 55 12.59 0.52 11.88
C ASP A 55 12.47 -0.49 13.03
N PHE A 56 11.27 -1.06 13.22
CA PHE A 56 11.00 -2.03 14.28
C PHE A 56 11.92 -3.25 14.15
N LYS A 57 12.50 -3.67 15.27
CA LYS A 57 13.24 -4.95 15.35
C LYS A 57 12.33 -6.10 15.73
N THR A 58 11.37 -5.82 16.60
CA THR A 58 10.30 -6.72 17.03
C THR A 58 9.07 -5.88 17.30
N VAL A 59 7.90 -6.50 17.20
CA VAL A 59 6.61 -5.94 17.62
C VAL A 59 5.84 -6.99 18.40
N PRO A 60 5.05 -6.63 19.42
CA PRO A 60 4.20 -7.58 20.13
C PRO A 60 2.93 -7.92 19.33
N MET A 61 2.21 -8.96 19.76
CA MET A 61 0.89 -9.30 19.19
C MET A 61 -0.12 -8.17 19.38
N ILE A 62 -0.22 -7.67 20.62
CA ILE A 62 -1.16 -6.61 20.99
C ILE A 62 -0.38 -5.31 21.11
N LEU A 63 -0.82 -4.30 20.37
CA LEU A 63 -0.25 -2.96 20.43
C LEU A 63 -0.99 -2.15 21.49
N ASP A 64 -0.38 -1.98 22.64
CA ASP A 64 -0.97 -1.34 23.83
C ASP A 64 -0.45 0.08 24.07
N ARG A 65 0.47 0.56 23.23
CA ARG A 65 1.06 1.89 23.33
C ARG A 65 1.12 2.56 21.95
N PRO A 66 0.78 3.87 21.85
CA PRO A 66 0.79 4.63 20.59
C PRO A 66 2.08 4.50 19.79
N ASP A 67 3.17 4.16 20.47
CA ASP A 67 4.48 4.06 19.90
C ASP A 67 4.73 2.76 19.10
N LEU A 68 3.72 1.92 18.96
CA LEU A 68 3.80 0.66 18.23
C LEU A 68 3.07 0.72 16.87
N TRP A 69 2.39 1.81 16.55
CA TRP A 69 1.76 2.03 15.24
C TRP A 69 1.95 3.46 14.75
N ASP A 70 1.38 3.79 13.58
CA ASP A 70 1.41 5.16 13.03
C ASP A 70 0.35 6.03 13.71
N TYR A 71 0.49 6.25 15.01
CA TYR A 71 -0.49 6.95 15.83
C TYR A 71 -0.79 8.36 15.32
N GLU A 72 0.24 9.14 15.00
CA GLU A 72 0.10 10.51 14.52
C GLU A 72 -0.66 10.54 13.19
N ALA A 73 -0.28 9.68 12.24
CA ALA A 73 -0.93 9.61 10.93
C ALA A 73 -2.39 9.14 11.05
N LEU A 74 -2.66 8.11 11.86
CA LEU A 74 -4.02 7.64 12.09
C LEU A 74 -4.88 8.71 12.77
N SER A 75 -4.32 9.45 13.72
CA SER A 75 -5.01 10.57 14.39
C SER A 75 -5.41 11.66 13.40
N GLU A 76 -4.57 11.94 12.39
CA GLU A 76 -4.91 12.90 11.33
C GLU A 76 -6.08 12.44 10.45
N VAL A 77 -6.16 11.14 10.17
CA VAL A 77 -7.28 10.54 9.42
C VAL A 77 -8.57 10.65 10.23
N ILE A 78 -8.53 10.27 11.51
CA ILE A 78 -9.68 10.35 12.43
C ILE A 78 -10.14 11.80 12.63
N ALA A 79 -9.20 12.75 12.72
CA ALA A 79 -9.50 14.16 12.91
C ALA A 79 -10.01 14.88 11.65
N TYR A 80 -9.99 14.23 10.48
CA TYR A 80 -10.39 14.84 9.21
C TYR A 80 -11.85 15.30 9.24
N LYS A 81 -12.12 16.57 8.86
CA LYS A 81 -13.47 17.19 8.84
C LYS A 81 -13.82 17.88 7.52
N GLY A 82 -13.13 17.53 6.44
CA GLY A 82 -13.21 18.24 5.15
C GLY A 82 -14.48 18.00 4.33
N GLY A 83 -15.21 16.92 4.59
CA GLY A 83 -16.40 16.56 3.82
C GLY A 83 -16.88 15.15 4.13
N PRO A 84 -17.72 14.57 3.25
CA PRO A 84 -18.12 13.18 3.38
C PRO A 84 -16.88 12.28 3.35
N ARG A 85 -16.91 11.23 4.17
CA ARG A 85 -15.79 10.31 4.34
C ARG A 85 -16.34 8.90 4.50
N GLN A 86 -15.67 7.95 3.88
CA GLN A 86 -16.14 6.57 3.81
C GLN A 86 -14.95 5.63 4.03
N VAL A 87 -15.18 4.59 4.82
CA VAL A 87 -14.19 3.54 5.09
C VAL A 87 -14.68 2.22 4.50
N TRP A 88 -13.80 1.55 3.75
CA TRP A 88 -14.03 0.20 3.23
C TRP A 88 -13.34 -0.84 4.09
N ASP A 89 -14.10 -1.85 4.49
CA ASP A 89 -13.65 -3.04 5.20
C ASP A 89 -13.16 -4.11 4.21
N ASN A 90 -11.86 -4.08 3.92
CA ASN A 90 -11.24 -4.86 2.86
C ASN A 90 -10.59 -6.11 3.41
N THR A 91 -11.19 -7.28 3.14
CA THR A 91 -10.73 -8.58 3.69
C THR A 91 -10.07 -9.49 2.66
N ASP A 92 -10.51 -9.42 1.40
CA ASP A 92 -10.05 -10.30 0.32
C ASP A 92 -9.22 -9.52 -0.72
N ILE A 93 -7.99 -9.97 -0.97
CA ILE A 93 -7.12 -9.37 -1.99
C ILE A 93 -7.73 -9.44 -3.40
N GLY A 94 -8.50 -10.49 -3.70
CA GLY A 94 -9.24 -10.63 -4.96
C GLY A 94 -10.55 -9.84 -5.00
N GLY A 95 -10.94 -9.20 -3.89
CA GLY A 95 -12.20 -8.48 -3.77
C GLY A 95 -12.27 -7.21 -4.62
N PRO A 96 -13.48 -6.64 -4.81
CA PRO A 96 -13.72 -5.51 -5.70
C PRO A 96 -13.31 -4.15 -5.11
N TRP A 97 -12.71 -4.12 -3.92
CA TRP A 97 -12.55 -2.94 -3.07
C TRP A 97 -11.86 -1.75 -3.75
N LEU A 98 -10.75 -1.96 -4.48
CA LEU A 98 -10.11 -0.88 -5.25
C LEU A 98 -11.08 -0.24 -6.24
N ASN A 99 -11.84 -1.07 -6.97
CA ASN A 99 -12.79 -0.58 -7.96
C ASN A 99 -13.97 0.16 -7.29
N LEU A 100 -14.44 -0.33 -6.15
CA LEU A 100 -15.50 0.33 -5.37
C LEU A 100 -15.03 1.69 -4.83
N MET A 101 -13.83 1.77 -4.28
CA MET A 101 -13.22 3.03 -3.85
C MET A 101 -13.03 4.01 -5.00
N ARG A 102 -12.50 3.55 -6.14
CA ARG A 102 -12.37 4.34 -7.38
C ARG A 102 -13.72 4.91 -7.81
N ASN A 103 -14.75 4.07 -7.86
CA ASN A 103 -16.11 4.46 -8.24
C ASN A 103 -16.69 5.49 -7.27
N ALA A 104 -16.48 5.32 -5.97
CA ALA A 104 -16.92 6.29 -4.98
C ALA A 104 -16.21 7.63 -5.14
N LEU A 105 -14.88 7.64 -5.27
CA LEU A 105 -14.12 8.86 -5.56
C LEU A 105 -14.64 9.57 -6.81
N ASN A 106 -14.91 8.84 -7.90
CA ASN A 106 -15.44 9.44 -9.13
C ASN A 106 -16.80 10.12 -8.89
N ASN A 107 -17.74 9.43 -8.27
CA ASN A 107 -19.08 9.96 -8.07
C ASN A 107 -19.11 11.09 -7.05
N GLN A 108 -18.37 10.96 -5.94
CA GLN A 108 -18.30 11.98 -4.90
C GLN A 108 -17.71 13.28 -5.44
N VAL A 109 -16.62 13.20 -6.20
CA VAL A 109 -15.97 14.38 -6.78
C VAL A 109 -16.82 15.02 -7.88
N TRP A 110 -17.20 14.27 -8.92
CA TRP A 110 -17.78 14.87 -10.12
C TRP A 110 -19.30 14.94 -10.12
N SER A 111 -19.99 13.94 -9.56
CA SER A 111 -21.46 13.90 -9.55
C SER A 111 -22.02 14.69 -8.37
N PHE A 112 -21.46 14.48 -7.17
CA PHE A 112 -21.94 15.11 -5.94
C PHE A 112 -21.18 16.39 -5.57
N LYS A 113 -20.12 16.76 -6.30
CA LYS A 113 -19.34 17.99 -6.08
C LYS A 113 -18.72 18.06 -4.68
N HIS A 114 -18.21 16.94 -4.19
CA HIS A 114 -17.46 16.80 -2.95
C HIS A 114 -15.96 16.63 -3.25
N PRO A 115 -15.23 17.70 -3.60
CA PRO A 115 -13.81 17.60 -3.92
C PRO A 115 -12.96 17.14 -2.72
N ASP A 116 -13.43 17.38 -1.51
CA ASP A 116 -12.82 16.97 -0.24
C ASP A 116 -13.32 15.60 0.27
N PHE A 117 -13.92 14.76 -0.59
CA PHE A 117 -14.30 13.41 -0.20
C PHE A 117 -13.08 12.56 0.18
N LEU A 118 -13.11 11.95 1.37
CA LEU A 118 -12.05 11.07 1.85
C LEU A 118 -12.48 9.59 1.80
N ALA A 119 -11.76 8.80 1.01
CA ALA A 119 -11.86 7.35 1.01
C ALA A 119 -10.74 6.72 1.87
N ALA A 120 -11.11 5.92 2.86
CA ALA A 120 -10.18 5.14 3.68
C ALA A 120 -10.33 3.63 3.42
N SER A 121 -9.22 2.90 3.41
CA SER A 121 -9.16 1.45 3.19
C SER A 121 -8.73 0.73 4.46
N ALA A 122 -9.68 0.29 5.30
CA ALA A 122 -9.39 -0.55 6.45
C ALA A 122 -9.07 -1.98 5.97
N THR A 123 -7.78 -2.24 5.73
CA THR A 123 -7.33 -3.43 5.00
C THR A 123 -6.79 -4.47 5.97
N HIS A 124 -7.36 -5.68 5.93
CA HIS A 124 -6.97 -6.82 6.75
C HIS A 124 -7.19 -8.14 6.00
N GLY A 125 -7.09 -9.28 6.68
CA GLY A 125 -7.19 -10.58 6.01
C GLY A 125 -6.15 -10.77 4.91
N SER A 126 -6.54 -11.38 3.78
CA SER A 126 -5.64 -11.54 2.63
C SER A 126 -5.41 -10.22 1.89
N ALA A 127 -6.36 -9.27 1.94
CA ALA A 127 -6.20 -7.97 1.31
C ALA A 127 -4.98 -7.19 1.82
N ASN A 128 -4.62 -7.35 3.10
CA ASN A 128 -3.45 -6.66 3.68
C ASN A 128 -2.13 -7.04 3.01
N VAL A 129 -2.06 -8.22 2.38
CA VAL A 129 -0.88 -8.65 1.60
C VAL A 129 -0.58 -7.67 0.44
N ALA A 130 -1.60 -7.00 -0.10
CA ALA A 130 -1.45 -6.00 -1.15
C ALA A 130 -0.69 -4.75 -0.70
N LEU A 131 -0.59 -4.51 0.61
CA LEU A 131 0.03 -3.30 1.17
C LEU A 131 1.53 -3.43 1.41
N TYR A 132 2.12 -4.60 1.20
CA TYR A 132 3.58 -4.78 1.24
C TYR A 132 4.25 -4.43 -0.08
N ASP A 133 5.50 -4.01 -0.02
CA ASP A 133 6.32 -3.86 -1.21
C ASP A 133 6.59 -5.19 -1.92
N GLN A 134 7.10 -5.10 -3.16
CA GLN A 134 7.40 -6.28 -3.96
C GLN A 134 8.55 -7.12 -3.35
N ALA A 135 9.46 -6.51 -2.59
CA ALA A 135 10.58 -7.23 -1.98
C ALA A 135 10.09 -8.26 -0.97
N MET A 136 9.08 -7.95 -0.16
CA MET A 136 8.45 -8.92 0.73
C MET A 136 7.68 -10.00 -0.03
N TRP A 137 7.01 -9.62 -1.12
CA TRP A 137 6.35 -10.59 -2.00
C TRP A 137 7.31 -11.66 -2.52
N ASP A 138 8.49 -11.23 -2.95
CA ASP A 138 9.51 -12.12 -3.49
C ASP A 138 10.18 -12.94 -2.37
N LYS A 139 10.62 -12.28 -1.29
CA LYS A 139 11.31 -12.92 -0.15
C LYS A 139 10.47 -14.00 0.53
N TYR A 140 9.20 -13.69 0.82
CA TYR A 140 8.30 -14.55 1.58
C TYR A 140 7.33 -15.34 0.70
N GLN A 141 7.48 -15.27 -0.63
CA GLN A 141 6.61 -15.93 -1.60
C GLN A 141 5.13 -15.64 -1.32
N LEU A 142 4.77 -14.38 -1.11
CA LEU A 142 3.44 -13.98 -0.64
C LEU A 142 2.31 -14.36 -1.62
N THR A 143 2.64 -14.73 -2.85
CA THR A 143 1.74 -15.39 -3.81
C THR A 143 1.03 -16.61 -3.19
N LYS A 144 1.69 -17.34 -2.28
CA LYS A 144 1.11 -18.49 -1.54
C LYS A 144 0.03 -18.08 -0.54
N LEU A 145 0.02 -16.83 -0.09
CA LEU A 145 -1.03 -16.26 0.77
C LEU A 145 -2.10 -15.52 -0.05
N ALA A 146 -1.70 -14.88 -1.15
CA ALA A 146 -2.57 -14.09 -2.02
C ALA A 146 -3.43 -14.95 -2.97
N GLY A 147 -3.02 -16.18 -3.27
CA GLY A 147 -3.69 -17.08 -4.20
C GLY A 147 -3.10 -17.03 -5.62
N GLU A 148 -3.44 -18.04 -6.43
CA GLU A 148 -2.78 -18.29 -7.73
C GLU A 148 -2.97 -17.18 -8.77
N ALA A 149 -4.01 -16.35 -8.60
CA ALA A 149 -4.26 -15.19 -9.46
C ALA A 149 -3.17 -14.11 -9.31
N PHE A 150 -2.45 -14.09 -8.17
CA PHE A 150 -1.46 -13.07 -7.86
C PHE A 150 -0.05 -13.66 -7.93
N LYS A 151 0.62 -13.48 -9.08
CA LYS A 151 2.02 -13.88 -9.26
C LYS A 151 3.01 -12.87 -8.68
N THR A 152 2.58 -11.61 -8.56
CA THR A 152 3.32 -10.48 -7.98
C THR A 152 2.30 -9.51 -7.38
N ASN A 153 2.76 -8.47 -6.68
CA ASN A 153 1.88 -7.42 -6.19
C ASN A 153 1.47 -6.47 -7.33
N THR A 154 0.61 -6.94 -8.23
CA THR A 154 0.15 -6.16 -9.40
C THR A 154 -0.68 -4.93 -9.02
N LEU A 155 -1.14 -4.85 -7.76
CA LEU A 155 -1.98 -3.79 -7.21
C LEU A 155 -1.18 -2.53 -6.84
N ILE A 156 0.15 -2.63 -6.74
CA ILE A 156 1.05 -1.49 -6.50
C ILE A 156 1.79 -1.02 -7.77
N VAL A 157 1.59 -1.71 -8.90
CA VAL A 157 2.29 -1.41 -10.16
C VAL A 157 1.54 -0.31 -10.92
N PRO A 158 2.16 0.85 -11.21
CA PRO A 158 1.55 1.89 -12.03
C PRO A 158 1.10 1.35 -13.40
N LYS A 159 -0.03 1.85 -13.90
CA LYS A 159 -0.60 1.44 -15.20
C LYS A 159 -0.38 2.51 -16.25
N LYS A 160 -0.43 2.14 -17.53
CA LYS A 160 -0.32 3.09 -18.65
C LYS A 160 -1.35 4.23 -18.53
N ALA A 161 -2.57 3.89 -18.12
CA ALA A 161 -3.65 4.85 -17.89
C ALA A 161 -3.30 5.95 -16.87
N ALA A 162 -2.33 5.73 -15.96
CA ALA A 162 -1.84 6.75 -15.04
C ALA A 162 -1.15 7.94 -15.75
N GLN A 163 -0.68 7.75 -16.98
CA GLN A 163 -0.01 8.79 -17.77
C GLN A 163 -1.00 9.68 -18.54
N ALA A 164 -2.29 9.31 -18.60
CA ALA A 164 -3.30 10.09 -19.27
C ALA A 164 -3.54 11.44 -18.57
N GLU A 165 -4.01 12.42 -19.33
CA GLU A 165 -4.32 13.76 -18.82
C GLU A 165 -5.49 13.71 -17.82
N ALA A 166 -5.29 14.24 -16.61
CA ALA A 166 -6.33 14.29 -15.59
C ALA A 166 -7.53 15.16 -15.99
N ALA A 167 -7.32 16.19 -16.82
CA ALA A 167 -8.39 17.05 -17.31
C ALA A 167 -9.42 16.28 -18.16
N ASN A 168 -9.00 15.21 -18.85
CA ASN A 168 -9.89 14.35 -19.61
C ASN A 168 -10.47 13.22 -18.74
N TYR A 169 -11.15 13.59 -17.65
CA TYR A 169 -11.65 12.62 -16.67
C TYR A 169 -12.77 11.69 -17.17
N GLN A 170 -13.28 11.93 -18.39
CA GLN A 170 -14.28 11.09 -19.06
C GLN A 170 -13.65 10.00 -19.96
N ASP A 171 -12.32 9.98 -20.12
CA ASP A 171 -11.65 8.97 -20.95
C ASP A 171 -11.81 7.56 -20.34
N PRO A 172 -12.42 6.61 -21.06
CA PRO A 172 -12.58 5.23 -20.58
C PRO A 172 -11.26 4.47 -20.43
N ALA A 173 -10.18 4.90 -21.07
CA ALA A 173 -8.81 4.39 -20.89
C ALA A 173 -7.93 5.34 -20.05
N GLY A 174 -8.54 6.36 -19.47
CA GLY A 174 -7.85 7.45 -18.78
C GLY A 174 -7.56 7.19 -17.30
N ARG A 175 -6.99 8.21 -16.68
CA ARG A 175 -6.43 8.18 -15.32
C ARG A 175 -7.42 7.75 -14.23
N PHE A 176 -8.71 8.02 -14.40
CA PHE A 176 -9.76 7.70 -13.43
C PHE A 176 -10.62 6.49 -13.83
N SER A 177 -10.23 5.79 -14.90
CA SER A 177 -10.91 4.62 -15.42
C SER A 177 -10.53 3.33 -14.67
N PRO A 178 -11.24 2.22 -14.90
CA PRO A 178 -10.86 0.92 -14.34
C PRO A 178 -9.45 0.46 -14.73
N GLU A 179 -8.89 0.98 -15.83
CA GLU A 179 -7.55 0.61 -16.31
C GLU A 179 -6.42 1.14 -15.41
N ASN A 180 -6.71 2.12 -14.55
CA ASN A 180 -5.78 2.66 -13.55
C ASN A 180 -6.20 2.29 -12.11
N ASN A 181 -6.79 1.12 -11.92
CA ASN A 181 -7.32 0.70 -10.62
C ASN A 181 -6.22 0.07 -9.73
N THR A 182 -5.35 0.90 -9.17
CA THR A 182 -4.21 0.48 -8.32
C THR A 182 -4.14 1.29 -7.03
N ILE A 183 -3.44 0.77 -6.03
CA ILE A 183 -3.27 1.47 -4.74
C ILE A 183 -2.61 2.85 -4.94
N PRO A 184 -1.48 2.99 -5.66
CA PRO A 184 -0.88 4.31 -5.89
C PRO A 184 -1.80 5.27 -6.64
N ALA A 185 -2.60 4.78 -7.60
CA ALA A 185 -3.53 5.62 -8.34
C ALA A 185 -4.66 6.19 -7.44
N LEU A 186 -5.13 5.42 -6.46
CA LEU A 186 -6.10 5.92 -5.48
C LEU A 186 -5.44 6.83 -4.44
N MET A 187 -4.23 6.50 -3.98
CA MET A 187 -3.46 7.39 -3.09
C MET A 187 -3.18 8.75 -3.73
N ALA A 188 -2.89 8.79 -5.03
CA ALA A 188 -2.65 10.04 -5.76
C ALA A 188 -3.87 10.98 -5.77
N ARG A 189 -5.06 10.41 -5.54
CA ARG A 189 -6.36 11.10 -5.43
C ARG A 189 -6.77 11.37 -3.98
N GLY A 190 -5.86 11.18 -3.02
CA GLY A 190 -6.06 11.44 -1.59
C GLY A 190 -6.68 10.28 -0.81
N ALA A 191 -6.85 9.10 -1.40
CA ALA A 191 -7.31 7.93 -0.63
C ALA A 191 -6.25 7.47 0.37
N VAL A 192 -6.68 7.08 1.57
CA VAL A 192 -5.78 6.64 2.64
C VAL A 192 -5.91 5.13 2.84
N PHE A 193 -4.77 4.42 2.81
CA PHE A 193 -4.74 2.98 3.04
C PHE A 193 -4.26 2.68 4.43
N LEU A 194 -5.06 1.89 5.16
CA LEU A 194 -4.82 1.49 6.54
C LEU A 194 -4.46 0.00 6.56
N SER A 195 -3.28 -0.32 7.08
CA SER A 195 -2.84 -1.70 7.29
C SER A 195 -3.16 -2.15 8.71
N CYS A 196 -3.61 -3.39 8.85
CA CYS A 196 -3.98 -4.00 10.13
C CYS A 196 -2.80 -4.74 10.75
N HIS A 197 -2.30 -4.28 11.90
CA HIS A 197 -1.25 -5.00 12.64
C HIS A 197 -1.63 -6.46 12.95
N ASN A 198 -2.87 -6.73 13.40
CA ASN A 198 -3.31 -8.11 13.64
C ASN A 198 -3.22 -8.99 12.38
N ALA A 199 -3.51 -8.43 11.19
CA ALA A 199 -3.36 -9.17 9.93
C ALA A 199 -1.87 -9.43 9.62
N ILE A 200 -0.99 -8.46 9.86
CA ILE A 200 0.46 -8.64 9.73
C ILE A 200 0.94 -9.77 10.66
N TRP A 201 0.50 -9.75 11.92
CA TRP A 201 0.81 -10.79 12.90
C TRP A 201 0.34 -12.17 12.44
N GLU A 202 -0.90 -12.31 12.01
CA GLU A 202 -1.45 -13.58 11.52
C GLU A 202 -0.73 -14.09 10.25
N GLN A 203 -0.35 -13.18 9.36
CA GLN A 203 0.41 -13.49 8.15
C GLN A 203 1.83 -13.95 8.50
N ALA A 204 2.52 -13.30 9.43
CA ALA A 204 3.81 -13.76 9.94
C ALA A 204 3.70 -15.19 10.51
N ALA A 205 2.64 -15.47 11.29
CA ALA A 205 2.36 -16.81 11.81
C ALA A 205 2.15 -17.82 10.66
N ALA A 206 1.42 -17.44 9.62
CA ALA A 206 1.17 -18.29 8.46
C ALA A 206 2.44 -18.59 7.66
N LEU A 207 3.32 -17.61 7.49
CA LEU A 207 4.61 -17.78 6.80
C LEU A 207 5.51 -18.74 7.56
N ILE A 208 5.61 -18.60 8.89
CA ILE A 208 6.38 -19.54 9.74
C ILE A 208 5.82 -20.95 9.62
N ARG A 209 4.50 -21.13 9.76
CA ARG A 209 3.86 -22.46 9.65
C ARG A 209 4.04 -23.13 8.29
N ARG A 210 4.22 -22.36 7.22
CA ARG A 210 4.40 -22.86 5.85
C ARG A 210 5.86 -23.00 5.45
N ASP A 211 6.80 -22.79 6.38
CA ASP A 211 8.24 -22.75 6.12
C ASP A 211 8.64 -21.74 5.03
N LEU A 212 7.89 -20.63 4.94
CA LEU A 212 8.14 -19.52 4.00
C LEU A 212 8.95 -18.39 4.65
N ASN A 213 9.58 -18.63 5.80
CA ASN A 213 10.41 -17.67 6.53
C ASN A 213 11.89 -18.03 6.33
N PRO A 214 12.56 -17.56 5.26
CA PRO A 214 13.91 -17.99 4.89
C PRO A 214 14.95 -17.60 5.94
N ASP A 215 14.76 -16.46 6.61
CA ASP A 215 15.69 -15.92 7.59
C ASP A 215 15.46 -16.50 9.00
N LYS A 216 14.49 -17.38 9.16
CA LYS A 216 14.13 -18.04 10.44
C LYS A 216 13.88 -17.03 11.57
N LEU A 217 13.32 -15.86 11.23
CA LEU A 217 12.92 -14.84 12.19
C LEU A 217 11.90 -15.39 13.20
N SER A 218 11.90 -14.86 14.42
CA SER A 218 10.80 -15.10 15.36
C SER A 218 9.50 -14.48 14.81
N HIS A 219 8.36 -14.82 15.41
CA HIS A 219 7.08 -14.26 15.01
C HIS A 219 7.08 -12.73 15.13
N GLU A 220 7.58 -12.21 16.24
CA GLU A 220 7.69 -10.77 16.52
C GLU A 220 8.61 -10.07 15.51
N ALA A 221 9.74 -10.68 15.18
CA ALA A 221 10.71 -10.10 14.23
C ALA A 221 10.19 -10.14 12.79
N LEU A 222 9.49 -11.21 12.40
CA LEU A 222 8.87 -11.30 11.08
C LEU A 222 7.72 -10.30 10.92
N ALA A 223 6.87 -10.15 11.94
CA ALA A 223 5.81 -9.14 11.93
C ALA A 223 6.40 -7.72 11.86
N ALA A 224 7.50 -7.46 12.57
CA ALA A 224 8.21 -6.19 12.49
C ALA A 224 8.77 -5.93 11.09
N GLU A 225 9.38 -6.94 10.46
CA GLU A 225 9.90 -6.79 9.10
C GLU A 225 8.79 -6.50 8.09
N LEU A 226 7.71 -7.30 8.09
CA LEU A 226 6.54 -7.04 7.23
C LEU A 226 5.97 -5.63 7.44
N THR A 227 5.91 -5.17 8.69
CA THR A 227 5.48 -3.81 9.05
C THR A 227 6.39 -2.74 8.45
N ASN A 228 7.70 -2.93 8.53
CA ASN A 228 8.69 -1.99 7.99
C ASN A 228 8.60 -1.89 6.46
N HIS A 229 8.09 -2.93 5.80
CA HIS A 229 7.95 -3.05 4.35
C HIS A 229 6.53 -2.79 3.82
N LEU A 230 5.68 -2.12 4.61
CA LEU A 230 4.49 -1.49 4.07
C LEU A 230 4.86 -0.43 3.03
N ILE A 231 4.16 -0.39 1.91
CA ILE A 231 4.44 0.59 0.84
C ILE A 231 4.33 2.04 1.37
N PRO A 232 5.10 2.98 0.81
CA PRO A 232 4.99 4.39 1.19
C PRO A 232 3.55 4.89 1.07
N GLY A 233 3.09 5.70 2.01
CA GLY A 233 1.71 6.18 2.05
C GLY A 233 0.78 5.37 2.95
N VAL A 234 0.98 4.06 3.13
CA VAL A 234 0.17 3.23 4.04
C VAL A 234 0.36 3.62 5.51
N VAL A 235 -0.74 3.72 6.25
CA VAL A 235 -0.80 3.99 7.70
C VAL A 235 -1.02 2.67 8.44
N LEU A 236 -0.14 2.33 9.38
CA LEU A 236 -0.30 1.18 10.24
C LEU A 236 -1.30 1.48 11.37
N THR A 237 -2.26 0.57 11.55
CA THR A 237 -3.27 0.62 12.62
C THR A 237 -3.06 -0.53 13.60
N PRO A 238 -3.47 -0.40 14.88
CA PRO A 238 -3.37 -1.50 15.85
C PRO A 238 -4.24 -2.70 15.48
N GLY A 239 -5.29 -2.49 14.67
CA GLY A 239 -6.08 -3.53 14.06
C GLY A 239 -7.29 -2.93 13.34
N ALA A 240 -7.60 -3.42 12.14
CA ALA A 240 -8.67 -2.85 11.31
C ALA A 240 -10.04 -2.89 12.00
N VAL A 241 -10.43 -4.04 12.55
CA VAL A 241 -11.76 -4.22 13.16
C VAL A 241 -11.95 -3.34 14.41
N GLY A 242 -10.89 -3.06 15.17
CA GLY A 242 -10.92 -2.11 16.28
C GLY A 242 -10.87 -0.65 15.83
N THR A 243 -10.23 -0.36 14.68
CA THR A 243 -10.12 0.99 14.13
C THR A 243 -11.41 1.43 13.42
N LEU A 244 -12.19 0.49 12.87
CA LEU A 244 -13.45 0.78 12.18
C LEU A 244 -14.46 1.56 13.06
N PRO A 245 -14.75 1.14 14.31
CA PRO A 245 -15.58 1.93 15.22
C PRO A 245 -15.07 3.35 15.48
N GLU A 246 -13.75 3.53 15.62
CA GLU A 246 -13.15 4.87 15.83
C GLU A 246 -13.36 5.78 14.60
N LEU A 247 -13.19 5.24 13.39
CA LEU A 247 -13.50 5.95 12.15
C LEU A 247 -14.99 6.27 12.05
N GLN A 248 -15.87 5.33 12.40
CA GLN A 248 -17.32 5.58 12.37
C GLN A 248 -17.75 6.66 13.37
N GLN A 249 -17.16 6.67 14.58
CA GLN A 249 -17.38 7.73 15.58
C GLN A 249 -16.88 9.09 15.07
N ALA A 250 -15.77 9.09 14.32
CA ALA A 250 -15.29 10.26 13.60
C ALA A 250 -16.15 10.64 12.39
N GLY A 251 -17.21 9.87 12.08
CA GLY A 251 -18.19 10.14 11.04
C GLY A 251 -17.84 9.58 9.67
N PHE A 252 -17.01 8.53 9.59
CA PHE A 252 -16.85 7.74 8.38
C PHE A 252 -18.06 6.82 8.18
N HIS A 253 -18.59 6.81 6.96
CA HIS A 253 -19.58 5.83 6.55
C HIS A 253 -18.91 4.49 6.28
N TYR A 254 -19.45 3.40 6.82
CA TYR A 254 -18.93 2.06 6.59
C TYR A 254 -19.37 1.51 5.23
N ALA A 255 -18.47 0.82 4.54
CA ALA A 255 -18.72 0.02 3.34
C ALA A 255 -17.92 -1.29 3.37
N LYS A 256 -18.36 -2.29 2.61
CA LYS A 256 -17.70 -3.58 2.44
C LYS A 256 -17.77 -4.01 0.99
#